data_AF-A0A0R1E9W8-F1
#
_entry.id   AF-A0A0R1E9W8-F1
#
_cell.length_a   1.000
_cell.length_b   1.000
_cell.length_c   1.000
_cell.angle_alpha   90.00
_cell.angle_beta   90.00
_cell.angle_gamma   90.00
#
_symmetry.space_group_name_H-M   'P 1'
#
loop_
_entity.id
_entity.type
_entity.pdbx_description
1 polymer ?
#
loop_
_entity_poly.entity_id
_entity_poly.type
_entity_poly.pdbx_seq_one_letter_code
_entity_poly.pdbx_strand_id
1 'polypeptide(L)'
;MYYSANRRSQSAHPPSSSRAARNPDAASLAATFLDKNSRPNFRVIRTVIPLELPSFVQAPALITMLKSQIARRKQFLESSNALGEDLLKRVGGRRDAVFFMHSNAMGELKQAISELAGLLHQLELVYDPVAYGKVSVRAQQADKRAQMSENLLHGRNEQLERHVDHARTTGFRERTNDARRRLAEKDEASRALGVWRSY
;
A
#
# COMPACT_ATOMS: atom_id res chain seq x y z
N MET A 1 11.09 -53.12 -20.31
CA MET A 1 9.98 -53.66 -19.50
C MET A 1 10.02 -53.00 -18.12
N TYR A 2 8.86 -52.54 -17.66
CA TYR A 2 8.44 -52.06 -16.33
C TYR A 2 8.91 -50.70 -15.77
N TYR A 3 7.90 -49.84 -15.59
CA TYR A 3 7.80 -48.70 -14.66
C TYR A 3 7.74 -49.17 -13.20
N SER A 4 8.22 -48.36 -12.24
CA SER A 4 7.41 -48.04 -11.04
C SER A 4 7.91 -46.79 -10.30
N ALA A 5 6.95 -45.96 -9.91
CA ALA A 5 7.09 -44.74 -9.12
C ALA A 5 7.06 -45.02 -7.60
N ASN A 6 7.51 -44.00 -6.85
CA ASN A 6 7.07 -43.60 -5.51
C ASN A 6 7.07 -44.62 -4.35
N ARG A 7 7.87 -44.33 -3.31
CA ARG A 7 7.33 -44.20 -1.95
C ARG A 7 8.14 -43.27 -1.04
N ARG A 8 7.38 -42.40 -0.39
CA ARG A 8 7.69 -41.35 0.57
C ARG A 8 7.62 -41.93 1.99
N SER A 9 8.53 -41.54 2.88
CA SER A 9 8.38 -41.42 4.36
C SER A 9 9.79 -41.30 4.96
N GLN A 10 10.10 -40.60 6.06
CA GLN A 10 9.45 -39.65 6.95
C GLN A 10 10.62 -39.19 7.85
N SER A 11 10.85 -37.89 8.01
CA SER A 11 11.56 -37.37 9.19
C SER A 11 11.22 -35.88 9.37
N ALA A 12 10.03 -35.64 9.92
CA ALA A 12 9.64 -34.34 10.43
C ALA A 12 10.30 -34.14 11.79
N HIS A 13 11.38 -33.35 11.85
CA HIS A 13 11.85 -32.76 13.10
C HIS A 13 11.09 -31.45 13.34
N PRO A 14 10.45 -31.26 14.51
CA PRO A 14 9.86 -29.97 14.87
C PRO A 14 10.98 -28.98 15.23
N PRO A 15 10.95 -27.72 14.78
CA PRO A 15 11.89 -26.73 15.29
C PRO A 15 11.50 -26.37 16.73
N SER A 16 12.42 -26.61 17.66
CA SER A 16 12.33 -26.28 19.07
C SER A 16 12.12 -24.78 19.26
N SER A 17 11.01 -24.40 19.88
CA SER A 17 10.81 -23.06 20.40
C SER A 17 11.75 -22.85 21.58
N SER A 18 12.69 -21.91 21.49
CA SER A 18 13.37 -21.40 22.66
C SER A 18 13.50 -19.87 22.59
N ARG A 19 12.65 -19.26 23.41
CA ARG A 19 12.94 -18.09 24.24
C ARG A 19 13.31 -16.78 23.54
N ALA A 20 12.30 -15.92 23.51
CA ALA A 20 12.37 -14.47 23.48
C ALA A 20 13.56 -13.91 24.30
N ALA A 21 14.51 -13.29 23.60
CA ALA A 21 15.31 -12.22 24.15
C ALA A 21 14.62 -10.89 23.81
N ARG A 22 14.03 -10.28 24.83
CA ARG A 22 13.55 -8.91 24.83
C ARG A 22 14.69 -7.98 24.42
N ASN A 23 14.46 -7.15 23.42
CA ASN A 23 15.11 -5.85 23.29
C ASN A 23 14.01 -4.84 22.92
N PRO A 24 13.60 -3.94 23.83
CA PRO A 24 12.48 -3.03 23.55
C PRO A 24 12.89 -1.75 22.80
N ASP A 25 14.19 -1.48 22.61
CA ASP A 25 14.65 -0.19 22.09
C ASP A 25 15.77 -0.36 21.05
N ALA A 26 15.46 -0.68 19.79
CA ALA A 26 16.33 -0.43 18.62
C ALA A 26 15.72 -1.01 17.33
N ALA A 27 14.63 -0.44 16.85
CA ALA A 27 14.32 -0.31 15.42
C ALA A 27 12.89 0.22 15.33
N SER A 28 12.78 1.51 15.02
CA SER A 28 11.62 2.08 14.36
C SER A 28 11.40 1.31 13.06
N LEU A 29 10.69 0.19 13.17
CA LEU A 29 10.26 -0.66 12.07
C LEU A 29 9.30 0.20 11.26
N ALA A 30 9.82 0.73 10.16
CA ALA A 30 9.04 1.35 9.11
C ALA A 30 7.90 0.39 8.75
N ALA A 31 6.71 0.66 9.30
CA ALA A 31 5.53 -0.16 9.09
C ALA A 31 5.29 -0.20 7.57
N THR A 32 5.67 -1.29 6.94
CA THR A 32 5.30 -1.54 5.56
C THR A 32 3.83 -1.93 5.56
N PHE A 33 3.16 -1.78 4.42
CA PHE A 33 1.74 -2.13 4.25
C PHE A 33 1.40 -3.59 4.67
N LEU A 34 2.42 -4.43 4.82
CA LEU A 34 2.37 -5.84 5.23
C LEU A 34 2.99 -6.10 6.62
N ASP A 35 3.15 -5.08 7.46
CA ASP A 35 3.67 -5.27 8.81
C ASP A 35 2.72 -6.18 9.61
N LYS A 36 3.25 -7.29 10.12
CA LYS A 36 2.50 -8.39 10.75
C LYS A 36 1.74 -7.95 12.02
N ASN A 37 2.13 -6.81 12.59
CA ASN A 37 1.50 -6.22 13.77
C ASN A 37 0.46 -5.13 13.44
N SER A 38 0.36 -4.72 12.17
CA SER A 38 -0.70 -3.86 11.65
C SER A 38 -1.68 -4.76 10.91
N ARG A 39 -2.93 -4.86 11.40
CA ARG A 39 -3.98 -5.57 10.65
C ARG A 39 -4.00 -5.00 9.23
N PRO A 40 -3.76 -5.81 8.17
CA PRO A 40 -3.84 -5.32 6.80
C PRO A 40 -5.20 -4.68 6.65
N ASN A 41 -5.25 -3.40 6.26
CA ASN A 41 -6.54 -2.80 5.97
C ASN A 41 -6.99 -3.35 4.62
N PHE A 42 -7.67 -4.49 4.64
CA PHE A 42 -8.15 -5.18 3.43
C PHE A 42 -9.12 -4.31 2.61
N ARG A 43 -9.67 -3.22 3.18
CA ARG A 43 -10.44 -2.21 2.43
C ARG A 43 -9.58 -1.39 1.45
N VAL A 44 -8.26 -1.40 1.61
CA VAL A 44 -7.31 -0.66 0.78
C VAL A 44 -6.79 -1.49 -0.38
N ILE A 45 -7.00 -2.81 -0.36
CA ILE A 45 -6.67 -3.69 -1.47
C ILE A 45 -7.73 -3.50 -2.55
N ARG A 46 -7.56 -2.45 -3.35
CA ARG A 46 -8.40 -2.20 -4.52
C ARG A 46 -8.07 -3.25 -5.59
N THR A 47 -9.12 -3.86 -6.14
CA THR A 47 -9.00 -4.84 -7.21
C THR A 47 -8.45 -4.17 -8.47
N VAL A 48 -7.44 -4.81 -9.06
CA VAL A 48 -6.91 -4.42 -10.37
C VAL A 48 -7.79 -5.07 -11.43
N ILE A 49 -8.40 -4.25 -12.28
CA ILE A 49 -9.29 -4.72 -13.35
C ILE A 49 -8.53 -4.61 -14.66
N PRO A 50 -8.14 -5.73 -15.29
CA PRO A 50 -7.49 -5.70 -16.59
C PRO A 50 -8.40 -5.04 -17.62
N LEU A 51 -7.81 -4.18 -18.44
CA LEU A 51 -8.48 -3.58 -19.59
C LEU A 51 -8.94 -4.66 -20.57
N GLU A 52 -10.17 -4.62 -21.05
CA GLU A 52 -10.52 -5.43 -22.23
C GLU A 52 -9.93 -4.77 -23.48
N LEU A 53 -9.23 -5.56 -24.30
CA LEU A 53 -8.59 -5.06 -25.51
C LEU A 53 -9.61 -5.05 -26.66
N PRO A 54 -9.98 -3.87 -27.17
CA PRO A 54 -10.93 -3.81 -28.27
C PRO A 54 -10.23 -4.18 -29.59
N SER A 55 -11.04 -4.51 -30.61
CA SER A 55 -10.54 -4.74 -31.96
C SER A 55 -9.87 -3.48 -32.54
N PHE A 56 -9.05 -3.64 -33.59
CA PHE A 56 -8.34 -2.52 -34.21
C PHE A 56 -9.26 -1.38 -34.68
N VAL A 57 -10.46 -1.70 -35.17
CA VAL A 57 -11.47 -0.71 -35.60
C VAL A 57 -11.87 0.23 -34.45
N GLN A 58 -11.74 -0.24 -33.22
CA GLN A 58 -12.07 0.48 -31.99
C GLN A 58 -10.82 1.00 -31.26
N ALA A 59 -9.65 1.00 -31.89
CA ALA A 59 -8.41 1.57 -31.33
C ALA A 59 -8.59 3.03 -30.83
N PRO A 60 -9.35 3.92 -31.48
CA PRO A 60 -9.59 5.28 -30.96
C PRO A 60 -10.27 5.30 -29.57
N ALA A 61 -11.13 4.32 -29.28
CA ALA A 61 -11.79 4.20 -27.98
C ALA A 61 -10.79 3.79 -26.89
N LEU A 62 -9.90 2.84 -27.19
CA LEU A 62 -8.80 2.46 -26.31
C LEU A 62 -7.89 3.66 -25.99
N ILE A 63 -7.48 4.41 -27.02
CA ILE A 63 -6.64 5.60 -26.88
C ILE A 63 -7.31 6.65 -25.98
N THR A 64 -8.59 6.92 -26.21
CA THR A 64 -9.36 7.89 -25.41
C THR A 64 -9.45 7.47 -23.94
N MET A 65 -9.72 6.20 -23.69
CA MET A 65 -9.77 5.64 -22.34
C MET A 65 -8.41 5.77 -21.63
N LEU A 66 -7.32 5.37 -22.29
CA LEU A 66 -5.96 5.46 -21.74
C LEU A 66 -5.57 6.91 -21.43
N LYS A 67 -5.92 7.87 -22.31
CA LYS A 67 -5.75 9.31 -22.04
C LYS A 67 -6.44 9.74 -20.76
N SER A 68 -7.71 9.33 -20.59
CA SER A 68 -8.49 9.66 -19.39
C SER A 68 -7.88 9.07 -18.12
N GLN A 69 -7.39 7.83 -18.18
CA GLN A 69 -6.74 7.16 -17.07
C GLN A 69 -5.42 7.84 -16.68
N ILE A 70 -4.58 8.20 -17.66
CA ILE A 70 -3.35 8.97 -17.43
C ILE A 70 -3.66 10.31 -16.78
N ALA A 71 -4.66 11.05 -17.28
CA ALA A 71 -5.04 12.34 -16.73
C ALA A 71 -5.50 12.22 -15.26
N ARG A 72 -6.38 11.25 -14.95
CA ARG A 72 -6.83 10.98 -13.58
C ARG A 72 -5.67 10.65 -12.64
N ARG A 73 -4.73 9.82 -13.08
CA ARG A 73 -3.57 9.45 -12.25
C ARG A 73 -2.59 10.60 -12.03
N LYS A 74 -2.43 11.51 -12.99
CA LYS A 74 -1.66 12.75 -12.80
C LYS A 74 -2.31 13.64 -11.75
N GLN A 75 -3.62 13.84 -11.82
CA GLN A 75 -4.37 14.58 -10.80
C GLN A 75 -4.26 13.92 -9.42
N PHE A 76 -4.30 12.58 -9.37
CA PHE A 76 -4.11 11.86 -8.11
C PHE A 76 -2.69 11.99 -7.54
N LEU A 77 -1.66 12.04 -8.39
CA LEU A 77 -0.30 12.36 -7.94
C LEU A 77 -0.20 13.76 -7.35
N GLU A 78 -0.82 14.76 -7.99
CA GLU A 78 -0.85 16.14 -7.52
C GLU A 78 -1.56 16.26 -6.16
N SER A 79 -2.72 15.61 -6.00
CA SER A 79 -3.43 15.62 -4.73
C SER A 79 -2.69 14.88 -3.62
N SER A 80 -2.04 13.75 -3.94
CA SER A 80 -1.20 13.01 -2.99
C SER A 80 0.04 13.82 -2.57
N ASN A 81 0.64 14.57 -3.50
CA ASN A 81 1.74 15.48 -3.20
C ASN A 81 1.29 16.59 -2.24
N ALA A 82 0.16 17.22 -2.53
CA ALA A 82 -0.41 18.26 -1.69
C ALA A 82 -0.71 17.75 -0.27
N LEU A 83 -1.31 16.55 -0.17
CA LEU A 83 -1.54 15.87 1.11
C LEU A 83 -0.22 15.66 1.87
N GLY A 84 0.81 15.13 1.19
CA GLY A 84 2.12 14.92 1.78
C GLY A 84 2.74 16.20 2.35
N GLU A 85 2.71 17.30 1.60
CA GLU A 85 3.25 18.58 2.04
C GLU A 85 2.45 19.20 3.20
N ASP A 86 1.12 19.08 3.18
CA ASP A 86 0.27 19.57 4.26
C ASP A 86 0.48 18.80 5.56
N LEU A 87 0.59 17.47 5.47
CA LEU A 87 0.89 16.60 6.61
C LEU A 87 2.31 16.83 7.14
N LEU A 88 3.29 17.08 6.26
CA LEU A 88 4.66 17.39 6.66
C LEU A 88 4.74 18.69 7.46
N LYS A 89 4.02 19.73 7.05
CA LYS A 89 3.90 20.99 7.80
C LYS A 89 3.33 20.76 9.20
N ARG A 90 2.31 19.89 9.33
CA ARG A 90 1.68 19.57 10.63
C ARG A 90 2.62 18.88 11.62
N VAL A 91 3.62 18.14 11.14
CA VAL A 91 4.65 17.49 11.98
C VAL A 91 5.94 18.29 12.12
N GLY A 92 5.92 19.57 11.73
CA GLY A 92 7.07 20.46 11.88
C GLY A 92 8.21 20.20 10.89
N GLY A 93 7.90 19.69 9.69
CA GLY A 93 8.87 19.57 8.60
C GLY A 93 9.82 18.37 8.67
N ARG A 94 9.71 17.52 9.69
CA ARG A 94 10.56 16.33 9.84
C ARG A 94 10.03 15.18 8.98
N ARG A 95 10.82 14.82 7.96
CA ARG A 95 10.57 13.62 7.13
C ARG A 95 11.15 12.39 7.82
N ASP A 96 10.28 11.45 8.13
CA ASP A 96 10.66 10.13 8.64
C ASP A 96 10.47 9.04 7.57
N ALA A 97 10.61 7.78 7.98
CA ALA A 97 10.47 6.63 7.10
C ALA A 97 9.08 6.55 6.43
N VAL A 98 8.01 7.05 7.07
CA VAL A 98 6.65 7.00 6.50
C VAL A 98 6.52 7.99 5.35
N PHE A 99 7.05 9.21 5.51
CA PHE A 99 7.13 10.18 4.42
C PHE A 99 8.00 9.67 3.26
N PHE A 100 9.12 9.00 3.56
CA PHE A 100 9.97 8.41 2.52
C PHE A 100 9.26 7.31 1.73
N MET A 101 8.53 6.42 2.41
CA MET A 101 7.73 5.38 1.75
C MET A 101 6.61 5.97 0.87
N HIS A 102 5.98 7.07 1.30
CA HIS A 102 5.01 7.80 0.50
C HIS A 102 5.65 8.40 -0.77
N SER A 103 6.80 9.08 -0.63
CA SER A 103 7.53 9.63 -1.77
C SER A 103 7.96 8.55 -2.79
N ASN A 104 8.37 7.37 -2.32
CA ASN A 104 8.70 6.25 -3.20
C ASN A 104 7.48 5.76 -3.99
N ALA A 105 6.32 5.59 -3.32
CA ALA A 105 5.09 5.19 -3.99
C ALA A 105 4.64 6.22 -5.06
N MET A 106 4.83 7.52 -4.79
CA MET A 106 4.61 8.56 -5.80
C MET A 106 5.55 8.40 -7.00
N GLY A 107 6.83 8.09 -6.75
CA GLY A 107 7.83 7.83 -7.79
C GLY A 107 7.43 6.66 -8.69
N GLU A 108 6.99 5.55 -8.09
CA GLU A 108 6.50 4.37 -8.81
C GLU A 108 5.30 4.69 -9.71
N LEU A 109 4.29 5.40 -9.17
CA LEU A 109 3.13 5.79 -9.96
C LEU A 109 3.52 6.76 -11.10
N LYS A 110 4.43 7.71 -10.84
CA LYS A 110 4.94 8.62 -11.87
C LYS A 110 5.64 7.87 -13.01
N GLN A 111 6.47 6.88 -12.67
CA GLN A 111 7.14 6.03 -13.66
C GLN A 111 6.12 5.22 -14.49
N ALA A 112 5.12 4.63 -13.83
CA ALA A 112 4.07 3.86 -14.52
C ALA A 112 3.23 4.73 -15.47
N ILE A 113 2.93 5.98 -15.08
CA ILE A 113 2.26 6.96 -15.96
C ILE A 113 3.13 7.28 -17.18
N SER A 114 4.43 7.51 -16.99
CA SER A 114 5.35 7.79 -18.10
C SER A 114 5.46 6.61 -19.07
N GLU A 115 5.53 5.39 -18.56
CA GLU A 115 5.51 4.17 -19.39
C GLU A 115 4.22 4.09 -20.21
N LEU A 116 3.06 4.26 -19.56
CA LEU A 116 1.76 4.18 -20.23
C LEU A 116 1.58 5.29 -21.26
N ALA A 117 2.08 6.50 -20.99
CA ALA A 117 2.06 7.60 -21.94
C ALA A 117 2.92 7.32 -23.19
N GLY A 118 4.08 6.67 -23.02
CA GLY A 118 4.90 6.24 -24.16
C GLY A 118 4.19 5.20 -25.04
N LEU A 119 3.50 4.24 -24.43
CA LEU A 119 2.71 3.24 -25.16
C LEU A 119 1.47 3.83 -25.82
N LEU A 120 0.82 4.81 -25.18
CA LEU A 120 -0.26 5.57 -25.78
C LEU A 120 0.21 6.28 -27.05
N HIS A 121 1.37 6.94 -27.00
CA HIS A 121 1.94 7.59 -28.17
C HIS A 121 2.23 6.59 -29.30
N GLN A 122 2.73 5.40 -28.97
CA GLN A 122 2.88 4.33 -29.97
C GLN A 122 1.53 3.91 -30.57
N LEU A 123 0.47 3.75 -29.75
CA LEU A 123 -0.86 3.40 -30.25
C LEU A 123 -1.44 4.45 -31.21
N GLU A 124 -1.18 5.74 -30.97
CA GLU A 124 -1.62 6.83 -31.85
C GLU A 124 -0.96 6.80 -33.24
N LEU A 125 0.22 6.19 -33.35
CA LEU A 125 0.99 6.09 -34.58
C LEU A 125 0.82 4.75 -35.31
N VAL A 126 0.04 3.82 -34.77
CA VAL A 126 -0.18 2.51 -35.37
C VAL A 126 -1.31 2.57 -36.40
N TYR A 127 -1.01 2.11 -37.61
CA TYR A 127 -1.98 2.03 -38.72
C TYR A 127 -2.30 0.59 -39.15
N ASP A 128 -1.63 -0.42 -38.58
CA ASP A 128 -1.84 -1.83 -38.91
C ASP A 128 -2.34 -2.66 -37.72
N PRO A 129 -3.24 -3.65 -37.95
CA PRO A 129 -3.80 -4.47 -36.88
C PRO A 129 -2.79 -5.31 -36.10
N VAL A 130 -1.67 -5.73 -36.72
CA VAL A 130 -0.70 -6.64 -36.10
C VAL A 130 0.17 -5.88 -35.10
N ALA A 131 0.67 -4.71 -35.46
CA ALA A 131 1.36 -3.81 -34.55
C ALA A 131 0.42 -3.35 -33.44
N TYR A 132 -0.84 -3.06 -33.76
CA TYR A 132 -1.85 -2.70 -32.76
C TYR A 132 -1.99 -3.79 -31.70
N GLY A 133 -2.09 -5.06 -32.10
CA GLY A 133 -2.17 -6.19 -31.17
C GLY A 133 -0.98 -6.23 -30.20
N LYS A 134 0.24 -5.97 -30.68
CA LYS A 134 1.44 -5.95 -29.84
C LYS A 134 1.46 -4.77 -28.86
N VAL A 135 1.18 -3.56 -29.34
CA VAL A 135 1.24 -2.34 -28.52
C VAL A 135 0.09 -2.31 -27.51
N SER A 136 -1.11 -2.73 -27.90
CA SER A 136 -2.28 -2.76 -27.02
C SER A 136 -2.11 -3.72 -25.84
N VAL A 137 -1.52 -4.91 -26.05
CA VAL A 137 -1.17 -5.84 -24.97
C VAL A 137 -0.17 -5.23 -24.00
N ARG A 138 0.86 -4.54 -24.51
CA ARG A 138 1.82 -3.82 -23.65
C ARG A 138 1.13 -2.70 -22.87
N ALA A 139 0.23 -1.95 -23.51
CA ALA A 139 -0.54 -0.89 -22.87
C ALA A 139 -1.45 -1.43 -21.76
N GLN A 140 -2.11 -2.58 -21.97
CA GLN A 140 -2.90 -3.25 -20.93
C GLN A 140 -2.03 -3.66 -19.73
N GLN A 141 -0.84 -4.21 -19.97
CA GLN A 141 0.09 -4.59 -18.90
C GLN A 141 0.62 -3.37 -18.14
N ALA A 142 0.96 -2.30 -18.85
CA ALA A 142 1.38 -1.04 -18.24
C ALA A 142 0.26 -0.37 -17.46
N ASP A 143 -0.99 -0.39 -17.97
CA ASP A 143 -2.15 0.11 -17.23
C ASP A 143 -2.38 -0.71 -15.95
N LYS A 144 -2.26 -2.03 -16.02
CA LYS A 144 -2.31 -2.91 -14.85
C LYS A 144 -1.26 -2.51 -13.80
N ARG A 145 -0.01 -2.27 -14.21
CA ARG A 145 1.06 -1.78 -13.32
C ARG A 145 0.70 -0.41 -12.73
N ALA A 146 0.19 0.52 -13.54
CA ALA A 146 -0.22 1.84 -13.08
C ALA A 146 -1.36 1.76 -12.04
N GLN A 147 -2.35 0.88 -12.23
CA GLN A 147 -3.39 0.60 -11.24
C GLN A 147 -2.80 0.08 -9.92
N MET A 148 -1.82 -0.83 -9.98
CA MET A 148 -1.15 -1.35 -8.78
C MET A 148 -0.40 -0.26 -8.02
N SER A 149 0.37 0.58 -8.71
CA SER A 149 1.09 1.70 -8.10
C SER A 149 0.14 2.76 -7.55
N GLU A 150 -0.98 3.02 -8.21
CA GLU A 150 -2.05 3.89 -7.73
C GLU A 150 -2.66 3.37 -6.42
N ASN A 151 -2.93 2.07 -6.35
CA ASN A 151 -3.44 1.41 -5.13
C ASN A 151 -2.42 1.46 -3.99
N LEU A 152 -1.14 1.26 -4.29
CA LEU A 152 -0.07 1.40 -3.31
C LEU A 152 -0.02 2.82 -2.74
N LEU A 153 -0.08 3.84 -3.61
CA LEU A 153 -0.07 5.24 -3.18
C LEU A 153 -1.29 5.58 -2.33
N HIS A 154 -2.49 5.10 -2.69
CA HIS A 154 -3.67 5.23 -1.82
C HIS A 154 -3.41 4.67 -0.41
N GLY A 155 -2.81 3.48 -0.31
CA GLY A 155 -2.46 2.91 0.99
C GLY A 155 -1.40 3.70 1.75
N ARG A 156 -0.46 4.33 1.05
CA ARG A 156 0.53 5.21 1.68
C ARG A 156 -0.07 6.54 2.13
N ASN A 157 -1.03 7.11 1.40
CA ASN A 157 -1.75 8.30 1.82
C ASN A 157 -2.49 8.06 3.14
N GLU A 158 -3.27 6.97 3.22
CA GLU A 158 -3.98 6.60 4.45
C GLU A 158 -3.02 6.33 5.62
N GLN A 159 -1.89 5.67 5.33
CA GLN A 159 -0.87 5.44 6.35
C GLN A 159 -0.28 6.75 6.86
N LEU A 160 0.00 7.69 5.95
CA LEU A 160 0.57 8.99 6.28
C LEU A 160 -0.38 9.81 7.15
N GLU A 161 -1.67 9.83 6.82
CA GLU A 161 -2.72 10.48 7.61
C GLU A 161 -2.78 9.90 9.03
N ARG A 162 -2.88 8.56 9.15
CA ARG A 162 -2.88 7.88 10.46
C ARG A 162 -1.62 8.21 11.24
N HIS A 163 -0.46 8.20 10.60
CA HIS A 163 0.82 8.49 11.25
C HIS A 163 0.82 9.89 11.89
N VAL A 164 0.36 10.91 11.16
CA VAL A 164 0.27 12.27 11.69
C VAL A 164 -0.76 12.38 12.82
N ASP A 165 -1.92 11.72 12.71
CA ASP A 165 -2.93 11.73 13.76
C ASP A 165 -2.45 11.05 15.06
N HIS A 166 -1.68 9.97 14.94
CA HIS A 166 -1.05 9.31 16.09
C HIS A 166 0.00 10.22 16.73
N ALA A 167 0.86 10.88 15.94
CA ALA A 167 1.85 11.82 16.46
C ALA A 167 1.21 12.99 17.24
N ARG A 168 0.02 13.46 16.82
CA ARG A 168 -0.74 14.50 17.53
C ARG A 168 -1.32 13.99 18.85
N THR A 169 -1.85 12.76 18.87
CA THR A 169 -2.49 12.18 20.06
C THR A 169 -1.48 11.71 21.11
N THR A 170 -0.34 11.16 20.71
CA THR A 170 0.75 10.81 21.65
C THR A 170 1.42 12.04 22.24
N GLY A 171 1.63 13.11 21.45
CA GLY A 171 2.10 14.39 21.96
C GLY A 171 1.15 15.07 22.95
N PHE A 172 -0.15 14.75 22.90
CA PHE A 172 -1.14 15.19 23.90
C PHE A 172 -1.13 14.32 25.17
N ARG A 173 -0.85 13.02 25.05
CA ARG A 173 -0.83 12.07 26.17
C ARG A 173 0.42 12.20 27.05
N GLU A 174 1.55 12.67 26.51
CA GLU A 174 2.77 12.91 27.29
C GLU A 174 2.72 14.13 28.22
N ARG A 175 1.69 14.99 28.13
CA ARG A 175 1.54 16.15 29.02
C ARG A 175 0.95 15.85 30.40
N THR A 176 0.49 14.63 30.66
CA THR A 176 0.08 14.22 32.02
C THR A 176 0.89 13.02 32.48
N ASN A 177 2.17 13.28 32.77
CA ASN A 177 3.02 12.41 33.59
C ASN A 177 2.61 12.45 35.07
N ASP A 178 1.32 12.51 35.37
CA ASP A 178 0.84 12.36 36.73
C ASP A 178 0.66 10.86 37.02
N ALA A 179 1.60 10.31 37.79
CA ALA A 179 1.58 8.90 38.21
C ALA A 179 0.26 8.54 38.92
N ARG A 180 -0.40 9.52 39.56
CA ARG A 180 -1.70 9.31 40.23
C ARG A 180 -2.81 9.02 39.23
N ARG A 181 -2.81 9.69 38.07
CA ARG A 181 -3.82 9.48 37.04
C ARG A 181 -3.69 8.11 36.36
N ARG A 182 -2.45 7.62 36.18
CA ARG A 182 -2.21 6.26 35.65
C ARG A 182 -2.67 5.17 36.62
N LEU A 183 -2.53 5.39 37.93
CA LEU A 183 -3.05 4.48 38.94
C LEU A 183 -4.59 4.47 38.93
N ALA A 184 -5.21 5.66 38.86
CA ALA A 184 -6.67 5.81 38.80
C ALA A 184 -7.29 5.18 37.55
N GLU A 185 -6.71 5.40 36.36
CA GLU A 185 -7.20 4.81 35.11
C GLU A 185 -7.04 3.28 35.10
N LYS A 186 -5.97 2.76 35.72
CA LYS A 186 -5.76 1.31 35.85
C LYS A 186 -6.74 0.68 36.85
N ASP A 187 -7.02 1.35 37.96
CA ASP A 187 -8.00 0.90 38.95
C ASP A 187 -9.43 0.97 38.39
N GLU A 188 -9.76 1.98 37.62
CA GLU A 188 -11.07 2.15 36.98
C GLU A 188 -11.30 1.11 35.86
N ALA A 189 -10.28 0.85 35.04
CA ALA A 189 -10.32 -0.24 34.06
C ALA A 189 -10.42 -1.63 34.71
N SER A 190 -9.78 -1.82 35.88
CA SER A 190 -9.88 -3.07 36.64
C SER A 190 -11.27 -3.25 37.27
N ARG A 191 -11.94 -2.18 37.70
CA ARG A 191 -13.33 -2.22 38.17
C ARG A 191 -14.32 -2.47 37.03
N ALA A 192 -14.11 -1.88 35.87
CA ALA A 192 -14.97 -2.07 34.70
C ALA A 192 -14.93 -3.51 34.15
N LEU A 193 -13.78 -4.20 34.25
CA LEU A 193 -13.63 -5.62 33.90
C LEU A 193 -14.22 -6.58 34.95
N GLY A 194 -14.58 -6.08 36.14
CA GLY A 194 -15.12 -6.87 37.25
C GLY A 194 -16.59 -7.26 37.12
N VAL A 195 -17.33 -6.75 36.13
CA VAL A 195 -18.78 -7.03 35.98
C VAL A 195 -19.08 -8.32 35.21
N TRP A 196 -18.08 -8.99 34.65
CA TRP A 196 -18.28 -10.23 33.86
C TRP A 196 -17.78 -11.52 34.54
N ARG A 197 -17.68 -11.52 35.88
CA ARG A 197 -17.52 -12.77 36.66
C ARG A 197 -18.27 -12.69 37.98
N SER A 198 -19.57 -12.98 37.94
CA SER A 198 -20.22 -13.76 39.00
C SER A 198 -21.57 -14.27 38.50
N TYR A 199 -21.68 -15.60 38.43
CA TYR A 199 -22.85 -16.48 38.37
C TYR A 199 -24.09 -16.06 37.57
#